data_AF-A0A1I4BJX1-F1
#
_entry.id   AF-A0A1I4BJX1-F1
#
_cell.length_a   1.000
_cell.length_b   1.000
_cell.length_c   1.000
_cell.angle_alpha   90.00
_cell.angle_beta   90.00
_cell.angle_gamma   90.00
#
_symmetry.space_group_name_H-M   'P 1'
#
loop_
_entity.id
_entity.type
_entity.pdbx_description
1 polymer ?
#
loop_
_entity_poly.entity_id
_entity_poly.type
_entity_poly.pdbx_seq_one_letter_code
_entity_poly.pdbx_strand_id
1 'polypeptide(L)'
;MLPGGPAPRPAQDTPAPFGGLVPARGSAFRVTAPQPPLPSAAVEGPAALSTPMPATAAPPMAQPGVPPGSPPGPPPGAPIAYAQDAPTSTAWRDLKLNQHLINKEGTYQHLDLAITGLVAPAGLWRQVRTKLFDRRGTVGLEFRSMKGWPQMFDRWPGAQVDNFGPLWRLEHAAPAEALSQLATPHDRALIAAVLDVLPALTTRAAGTAGLAEEDQQAWVQRAQRLATAVAEALRG
;
A
#
# COMPACT_ATOMS: atom_id res chain seq x y z
N MET A 1 3.51 69.38 30.97
CA MET A 1 3.23 68.45 32.09
C MET A 1 1.75 68.12 32.09
N LEU A 2 1.39 66.89 31.72
CA LEU A 2 0.42 65.97 32.34
C LEU A 2 0.34 64.73 31.41
N PRO A 3 0.54 63.51 31.93
CA PRO A 3 0.72 62.31 31.10
C PRO A 3 -0.62 61.68 30.70
N GLY A 4 -0.76 61.35 29.41
CA GLY A 4 -1.88 60.56 28.87
C GLY A 4 -1.74 59.09 29.30
N GLY A 5 -2.75 58.58 30.00
CA GLY A 5 -2.77 57.25 30.60
C GLY A 5 -2.89 56.09 29.61
N PRO A 6 -2.66 54.85 30.08
CA PRO A 6 -2.62 53.66 29.24
C PRO A 6 -4.01 53.17 28.81
N ALA A 7 -4.06 52.59 27.61
CA ALA A 7 -5.24 51.99 27.00
C ALA A 7 -5.78 50.77 27.80
N PRO A 8 -7.10 50.52 27.79
CA PRO A 8 -7.72 49.38 28.46
C PRO A 8 -7.36 48.05 27.77
N ARG A 9 -7.04 47.03 28.58
CA ARG A 9 -6.81 45.64 28.14
C ARG A 9 -8.15 44.96 27.81
N PRO A 10 -8.22 44.10 26.79
CA PRO A 10 -9.38 43.25 26.57
C PRO A 10 -9.51 42.19 27.67
N ALA A 11 -10.77 41.91 28.03
CA ALA A 11 -11.18 41.00 29.08
C ALA A 11 -10.72 39.56 28.80
N GLN A 12 -10.25 38.89 29.86
CA GLN A 12 -9.94 37.46 29.85
C GLN A 12 -11.24 36.67 29.94
N ASP A 13 -11.53 35.88 28.91
CA ASP A 13 -12.57 34.86 28.94
C ASP A 13 -12.21 33.79 29.99
N THR A 14 -13.11 33.63 30.95
CA THR A 14 -13.02 32.63 32.01
C THR A 14 -13.76 31.36 31.54
N PRO A 15 -13.13 30.18 31.49
CA PRO A 15 -13.86 28.94 31.22
C PRO A 15 -14.69 28.54 32.44
N ALA A 16 -15.98 28.32 32.22
CA ALA A 16 -16.91 27.81 33.22
C ALA A 16 -16.60 26.34 33.60
N PRO A 17 -16.78 25.94 34.87
CA PRO A 17 -16.65 24.56 35.30
C PRO A 17 -17.95 23.79 35.04
N PHE A 18 -17.95 22.88 34.07
CA PHE A 18 -18.98 21.84 33.99
C PHE A 18 -18.51 20.58 34.69
N GLY A 19 -18.97 20.46 35.94
CA GLY A 19 -19.04 19.19 36.67
C GLY A 19 -20.36 18.46 36.38
N GLY A 20 -20.33 17.15 36.58
CA GLY A 20 -21.49 16.23 36.54
C GLY A 20 -21.71 15.66 35.13
N LEU A 21 -21.78 14.35 34.90
CA LEU A 21 -22.21 13.26 35.74
C LEU A 21 -21.49 11.96 35.32
N VAL A 22 -21.16 11.17 36.34
CA VAL A 22 -20.81 9.76 36.24
C VAL A 22 -22.08 8.94 35.95
N PRO A 23 -22.05 7.99 35.01
CA PRO A 23 -22.88 6.80 35.12
C PRO A 23 -22.03 5.54 35.39
N ALA A 24 -22.27 5.01 36.58
CA ALA A 24 -22.47 3.61 36.92
C ALA A 24 -21.73 2.51 36.13
N ARG A 25 -20.90 1.77 36.89
CA ARG A 25 -20.75 0.31 36.80
C ARG A 25 -22.10 -0.36 36.50
N GLY A 26 -22.15 -1.12 35.41
CA GLY A 26 -23.29 -1.96 35.06
C GLY A 26 -22.87 -3.10 34.14
N SER A 27 -22.66 -4.25 34.76
CA SER A 27 -22.96 -5.61 34.31
C SER A 27 -22.72 -6.02 32.85
N ALA A 28 -21.93 -7.09 32.74
CA ALA A 28 -21.86 -7.99 31.62
C ALA A 28 -23.26 -8.40 31.09
N PHE A 29 -23.51 -8.13 29.81
CA PHE A 29 -24.44 -8.89 29.00
C PHE A 29 -23.67 -9.51 27.84
N ARG A 30 -23.31 -10.79 28.00
CA ARG A 30 -23.08 -11.67 26.85
C ARG A 30 -24.44 -11.88 26.19
N VAL A 31 -24.68 -11.20 25.08
CA VAL A 31 -25.70 -11.63 24.11
C VAL A 31 -25.03 -12.65 23.20
N THR A 32 -25.14 -13.92 23.58
CA THR A 32 -24.89 -15.06 22.70
C THR A 32 -25.99 -15.03 21.63
N ALA A 33 -25.66 -14.57 20.43
CA ALA A 33 -26.53 -14.80 19.28
C ALA A 33 -26.57 -16.31 19.00
N PRO A 34 -27.75 -16.91 18.73
CA PRO A 34 -27.84 -18.31 18.34
C PRO A 34 -27.07 -18.52 17.04
N GLN A 35 -26.03 -19.36 17.13
CA GLN A 35 -25.31 -19.89 15.97
C GLN A 35 -26.32 -20.65 15.10
N PRO A 36 -26.48 -20.32 13.81
CA PRO A 36 -27.30 -21.13 12.92
C PRO A 36 -26.73 -22.56 12.85
N PRO A 37 -27.57 -23.60 12.82
CA PRO A 37 -27.10 -24.97 12.71
C PRO A 37 -26.30 -25.14 11.41
N LEU A 38 -25.10 -25.68 11.54
CA LEU A 38 -24.33 -26.17 10.41
C LEU A 38 -25.16 -27.25 9.69
N PRO A 39 -25.32 -27.19 8.35
CA PRO A 39 -25.90 -28.30 7.62
C PRO A 39 -24.97 -29.51 7.71
N SER A 40 -25.31 -30.46 8.59
CA SER A 40 -24.88 -31.85 8.48
C SER A 40 -25.58 -32.46 7.28
N ALA A 41 -24.86 -32.62 6.19
CA ALA A 41 -25.22 -33.54 5.12
C ALA A 41 -23.97 -34.33 4.73
N ALA A 42 -23.73 -35.39 5.50
CA ALA A 42 -23.09 -36.57 4.96
C ALA A 42 -24.06 -37.17 3.92
N VAL A 43 -23.62 -37.21 2.67
CA VAL A 43 -24.14 -38.16 1.68
C VAL A 43 -22.91 -38.76 1.01
N GLU A 44 -22.52 -39.92 1.52
CA GLU A 44 -21.79 -40.92 0.74
C GLU A 44 -22.67 -41.33 -0.44
N GLY A 45 -22.08 -41.35 -1.64
CA GLY A 45 -22.72 -41.79 -2.87
C GLY A 45 -21.69 -42.08 -3.96
N PRO A 46 -21.94 -43.06 -4.84
CA PRO A 46 -20.95 -44.05 -5.23
C PRO A 46 -20.07 -43.67 -6.43
N ALA A 47 -18.96 -44.41 -6.52
CA ALA A 47 -18.02 -44.51 -7.63
C ALA A 47 -18.69 -44.42 -9.02
N ALA A 48 -18.42 -43.33 -9.73
CA ALA A 48 -18.58 -43.26 -11.18
C ALA A 48 -17.21 -43.51 -11.83
N LEU A 49 -17.06 -44.71 -12.38
CA LEU A 49 -16.04 -45.10 -13.35
C LEU A 49 -16.02 -44.06 -14.48
N SER A 50 -15.05 -43.14 -14.45
CA SER A 50 -14.77 -42.28 -15.58
C SER A 50 -13.95 -43.06 -16.59
N THR A 51 -14.63 -43.40 -17.68
CA THR A 51 -14.09 -43.95 -18.92
C THR A 51 -12.95 -43.06 -19.45
N PRO A 52 -11.79 -43.64 -19.86
CA PRO A 52 -10.75 -42.88 -20.55
C PRO A 52 -11.24 -42.50 -21.96
N MET A 53 -11.24 -41.21 -22.28
CA MET A 53 -11.48 -40.76 -23.65
C MET A 53 -10.27 -41.11 -24.54
N PRO A 54 -10.50 -41.48 -25.82
CA PRO A 54 -9.42 -41.71 -26.78
C PRO A 54 -8.71 -40.40 -27.11
N ALA A 55 -7.38 -40.41 -26.94
CA ALA A 55 -6.49 -39.33 -27.34
C ALA A 55 -6.56 -39.15 -28.87
N THR A 56 -7.14 -38.05 -29.31
CA THR A 56 -7.08 -37.62 -30.72
C THR A 56 -5.67 -37.10 -30.96
N ALA A 57 -4.91 -37.76 -31.83
CA ALA A 57 -3.59 -37.34 -32.26
C ALA A 57 -3.67 -35.94 -32.89
N ALA A 58 -2.96 -34.98 -32.32
CA ALA A 58 -2.84 -33.65 -32.88
C ALA A 58 -2.03 -33.68 -34.20
N PRO A 59 -2.43 -32.93 -35.23
CA PRO A 59 -1.65 -32.83 -36.47
C PRO A 59 -0.30 -32.13 -36.21
N PRO A 60 0.77 -32.48 -36.95
CA PRO A 60 2.06 -31.79 -36.85
C PRO A 60 1.89 -30.34 -37.31
N MET A 61 2.07 -29.39 -36.37
CA MET A 61 2.11 -27.98 -36.72
C MET A 61 3.40 -27.67 -37.48
N ALA A 62 3.24 -27.16 -38.70
CA ALA A 62 4.31 -26.64 -39.53
C ALA A 62 5.06 -25.52 -38.79
N GLN A 63 6.38 -25.60 -38.77
CA GLN A 63 7.25 -24.56 -38.22
C GLN A 63 7.17 -23.29 -39.10
N PRO A 64 6.84 -22.11 -38.53
CA PRO A 64 6.95 -20.85 -39.24
C PRO A 64 8.42 -20.55 -39.56
N GLY A 65 8.70 -20.24 -40.83
CA GLY A 65 10.02 -19.83 -41.29
C GLY A 65 10.54 -18.62 -40.52
N VAL A 66 11.79 -18.70 -40.08
CA VAL A 66 12.52 -17.64 -39.38
C VAL A 66 12.76 -16.48 -40.37
N PRO A 67 12.31 -15.25 -40.08
CA PRO A 67 12.64 -14.10 -40.91
C PRO A 67 14.16 -13.79 -40.83
N PRO A 68 14.84 -13.52 -41.96
CA PRO A 68 16.24 -13.13 -41.95
C PRO A 68 16.39 -11.67 -41.51
N GLY A 69 17.28 -11.42 -40.56
CA GLY A 69 17.81 -10.07 -40.27
C GLY A 69 17.35 -9.45 -38.96
N SER A 70 17.73 -10.05 -37.83
CA SER A 70 17.85 -9.25 -36.60
C SER A 70 19.11 -8.39 -36.69
N PRO A 71 19.05 -7.08 -36.41
CA PRO A 71 20.25 -6.25 -36.33
C PRO A 71 21.20 -6.82 -35.26
N PRO A 72 22.53 -6.68 -35.43
CA PRO A 72 23.49 -7.15 -34.46
C PRO A 72 23.16 -6.55 -33.09
N GLY A 73 22.87 -7.42 -32.12
CA GLY A 73 22.69 -7.02 -30.73
C GLY A 73 23.95 -6.31 -30.22
N PRO A 74 23.81 -5.36 -29.28
CA PRO A 74 24.96 -4.72 -28.66
C PRO A 74 25.92 -5.77 -28.09
N PRO A 75 27.24 -5.54 -28.15
CA PRO A 75 28.22 -6.51 -27.69
C PRO A 75 27.96 -6.88 -26.22
N PRO A 76 27.98 -8.18 -25.88
CA PRO A 76 27.88 -8.60 -24.48
C PRO A 76 29.07 -8.01 -23.71
N GLY A 77 28.77 -7.13 -22.75
CA GLY A 77 29.77 -6.51 -21.88
C GLY A 77 30.00 -5.02 -22.09
N ALA A 78 29.27 -4.33 -22.97
CA ALA A 78 29.27 -2.87 -22.95
C ALA A 78 28.65 -2.38 -21.62
N PRO A 79 29.38 -1.63 -20.79
CA PRO A 79 28.78 -1.02 -19.60
C PRO A 79 27.66 -0.11 -20.07
N ILE A 80 26.45 -0.32 -19.54
CA ILE A 80 25.38 0.65 -19.71
C ILE A 80 25.91 1.93 -19.06
N ALA A 81 26.24 2.93 -19.90
CA ALA A 81 26.64 4.24 -19.43
C ALA A 81 25.39 4.85 -18.77
N TYR A 82 25.30 4.72 -17.45
CA TYR A 82 24.35 5.48 -16.66
C TYR A 82 24.71 6.94 -16.86
N ALA A 83 23.77 7.73 -17.41
CA ALA A 83 23.94 9.16 -17.59
C ALA A 83 24.44 9.78 -16.28
N GLN A 84 25.49 10.59 -16.35
CA GLN A 84 26.21 11.11 -15.17
C GLN A 84 25.40 12.10 -14.32
N ASP A 85 24.22 12.51 -14.77
CA ASP A 85 23.31 13.34 -13.99
C ASP A 85 22.40 12.45 -13.14
N ALA A 86 22.93 11.97 -12.01
CA ALA A 86 22.12 11.30 -11.02
C ALA A 86 21.01 12.28 -10.55
N PRO A 87 19.74 11.85 -10.51
CA PRO A 87 18.65 12.72 -10.09
C PRO A 87 18.86 13.18 -8.65
N THR A 88 18.69 14.49 -8.41
CA THR A 88 18.87 15.11 -7.08
C THR A 88 17.63 14.99 -6.20
N SER A 89 16.48 14.61 -6.76
CA SER A 89 15.20 14.50 -6.06
C SER A 89 14.44 13.26 -6.50
N THR A 90 13.58 12.75 -5.63
CA THR A 90 12.66 11.66 -6.00
C THR A 90 11.58 12.19 -6.93
N ALA A 91 11.30 11.44 -7.98
CA ALA A 91 10.27 11.77 -8.96
C ALA A 91 9.60 10.50 -9.48
N TRP A 92 8.44 10.64 -10.10
CA TRP A 92 7.74 9.54 -10.78
C TRP A 92 7.17 10.03 -12.09
N ARG A 93 7.05 9.14 -13.08
CA ARG A 93 6.57 9.48 -14.41
C ARG A 93 5.05 9.48 -14.49
N ASP A 94 4.41 8.41 -13.99
CA ASP A 94 2.96 8.26 -14.08
C ASP A 94 2.38 7.50 -12.88
N LEU A 95 1.08 7.69 -12.66
CA LEU A 95 0.30 7.06 -11.61
C LEU A 95 -1.03 6.58 -12.17
N LYS A 96 -1.33 5.31 -11.93
CA LYS A 96 -2.64 4.71 -12.13
C LYS A 96 -3.26 4.33 -10.80
N LEU A 97 -4.48 4.80 -10.55
CA LEU A 97 -5.34 4.25 -9.50
C LEU A 97 -6.02 2.98 -10.04
N ASN A 98 -5.73 1.83 -9.44
CA ASN A 98 -6.36 0.57 -9.83
C ASN A 98 -7.70 0.37 -9.11
N GLN A 99 -7.78 0.78 -7.84
CA GLN A 99 -8.96 0.60 -7.02
C GLN A 99 -8.95 1.62 -5.88
N HIS A 100 -10.11 2.23 -5.63
CA HIS A 100 -10.44 2.82 -4.34
C HIS A 100 -11.56 1.97 -3.72
N LEU A 101 -11.38 1.57 -2.46
CA LEU A 101 -12.37 0.76 -1.75
C LEU A 101 -12.55 1.30 -0.34
N ILE A 102 -13.80 1.38 0.07
CA ILE A 102 -14.23 1.56 1.46
C ILE A 102 -15.19 0.41 1.75
N ASN A 103 -14.94 -0.36 2.80
CA ASN A 103 -15.87 -1.43 3.16
C ASN A 103 -17.17 -0.84 3.75
N LYS A 104 -18.22 -1.67 3.81
CA LYS A 104 -19.56 -1.24 4.26
C LYS A 104 -19.55 -0.65 5.67
N GLU A 105 -18.68 -1.15 6.53
CA GLU A 105 -18.58 -0.72 7.92
C GLU A 105 -17.63 0.47 8.10
N GLY A 106 -16.95 0.95 7.05
CA GLY A 106 -15.92 2.00 7.13
C GLY A 106 -14.69 1.63 7.97
N THR A 107 -14.56 0.36 8.37
CA THR A 107 -13.45 -0.12 9.20
C THR A 107 -12.18 -0.42 8.40
N TYR A 108 -12.30 -0.48 7.08
CA TYR A 108 -11.20 -0.70 6.16
C TYR A 108 -11.42 0.08 4.87
N GLN A 109 -10.40 0.85 4.50
CA GLN A 109 -10.37 1.57 3.24
C GLN A 109 -8.97 1.54 2.64
N HIS A 110 -8.86 1.57 1.31
CA HIS A 110 -7.57 1.62 0.62
C HIS A 110 -7.60 2.32 -0.73
N LEU A 111 -6.42 2.77 -1.14
CA LEU A 111 -6.07 3.18 -2.50
C LEU A 111 -5.02 2.20 -3.05
N ASP A 112 -5.34 1.46 -4.13
CA ASP A 112 -4.41 0.60 -4.86
C ASP A 112 -3.74 1.40 -5.98
N LEU A 113 -2.44 1.64 -5.84
CA LEU A 113 -1.64 2.52 -6.66
C LEU A 113 -0.65 1.71 -7.51
N ALA A 114 -0.61 1.98 -8.81
CA ALA A 114 0.49 1.56 -9.69
C ALA A 114 1.28 2.78 -10.16
N ILE A 115 2.55 2.83 -9.78
CA ILE A 115 3.49 3.92 -10.06
C ILE A 115 4.41 3.46 -11.19
N THR A 116 4.62 4.30 -12.19
CA THR A 116 5.54 4.03 -13.30
C THR A 116 6.72 4.99 -13.25
N GLY A 117 7.92 4.44 -13.42
CA GLY A 117 9.16 5.21 -13.50
C GLY A 117 9.46 5.99 -12.23
N LEU A 118 9.43 5.34 -11.08
CA LEU A 118 9.88 5.93 -9.82
C LEU A 118 11.41 6.04 -9.84
N VAL A 119 11.92 7.23 -9.67
CA VAL A 119 13.36 7.53 -9.69
C VAL A 119 13.72 8.23 -8.39
N ALA A 120 14.83 7.85 -7.79
CA ALA A 120 15.43 8.50 -6.63
C ALA A 120 16.96 8.54 -6.82
N PRO A 121 17.70 9.31 -6.01
CA PRO A 121 19.17 9.29 -6.03
C PRO A 121 19.75 7.87 -5.88
N ALA A 122 19.04 7.00 -5.14
CA ALA A 122 19.46 5.65 -4.85
C ALA A 122 19.05 4.58 -5.88
N GLY A 123 18.23 4.91 -6.89
CA GLY A 123 17.79 3.92 -7.86
C GLY A 123 16.65 4.32 -8.79
N LEU A 124 16.34 3.41 -9.72
CA LEU A 124 15.24 3.50 -10.67
C LEU A 124 14.37 2.24 -10.58
N TRP A 125 13.09 2.43 -10.28
CA TRP A 125 12.08 1.38 -10.27
C TRP A 125 11.09 1.63 -11.41
N ARG A 126 11.15 0.76 -12.43
CA ARG A 126 10.30 0.89 -13.63
C ARG A 126 8.82 0.86 -13.28
N GLN A 127 8.42 0.02 -12.36
CA GLN A 127 7.05 -0.14 -11.89
C GLN A 127 7.03 -0.50 -10.41
N VAL A 128 6.15 0.13 -9.65
CA VAL A 128 5.88 -0.17 -8.24
C VAL A 128 4.37 -0.27 -8.06
N ARG A 129 3.90 -1.28 -7.33
CA ARG A 129 2.48 -1.40 -6.99
C ARG A 129 2.29 -1.60 -5.50
N THR A 130 1.51 -0.73 -4.89
CA THR A 130 1.30 -0.70 -3.45
C THR A 130 -0.12 -0.28 -3.12
N LYS A 131 -0.60 -0.65 -1.94
CA LYS A 131 -1.86 -0.15 -1.40
C LYS A 131 -1.58 0.73 -0.19
N LEU A 132 -2.06 1.96 -0.22
CA LEU A 132 -2.19 2.76 0.99
C LEU A 132 -3.52 2.39 1.65
N PHE A 133 -3.48 1.87 2.86
CA PHE A 133 -4.68 1.44 3.59
C PHE A 133 -4.82 2.16 4.93
N ASP A 134 -6.06 2.24 5.39
CA ASP A 134 -6.43 2.54 6.78
C ASP A 134 -7.35 1.43 7.27
N ARG A 135 -6.92 0.73 8.32
CA ARG A 135 -7.66 -0.35 8.95
C ARG A 135 -7.84 -0.02 10.43
N ARG A 136 -9.04 0.41 10.79
CA ARG A 136 -9.40 0.78 12.18
C ARG A 136 -8.40 1.77 12.80
N GLY A 137 -7.92 2.75 12.04
CA GLY A 137 -6.95 3.75 12.47
C GLY A 137 -5.49 3.35 12.30
N THR A 138 -5.21 2.10 11.91
CA THR A 138 -3.86 1.68 11.50
C THR A 138 -3.66 1.96 10.02
N VAL A 139 -2.83 2.97 9.74
CA VAL A 139 -2.41 3.34 8.39
C VAL A 139 -1.16 2.55 7.97
N GLY A 140 -1.11 2.07 6.74
CA GLY A 140 0.07 1.39 6.24
C GLY A 140 0.16 1.29 4.72
N LEU A 141 1.31 0.82 4.25
CA LEU A 141 1.50 0.33 2.90
C LEU A 141 1.41 -1.20 2.87
N GLU A 142 0.73 -1.75 1.87
CA GLU A 142 0.73 -3.18 1.56
C GLU A 142 1.34 -3.41 0.18
N PHE A 143 2.29 -4.34 0.11
CA PHE A 143 2.90 -4.83 -1.11
C PHE A 143 2.55 -6.30 -1.29
N ARG A 144 2.36 -6.73 -2.54
CA ARG A 144 2.02 -8.13 -2.87
C ARG A 144 2.89 -8.68 -3.98
N SER A 145 3.15 -9.97 -3.91
CA SER A 145 3.82 -10.72 -4.97
C SER A 145 2.80 -11.63 -5.64
N MET A 146 2.44 -11.32 -6.89
CA MET A 146 1.46 -12.08 -7.67
C MET A 146 1.93 -12.22 -9.11
N LYS A 147 1.41 -13.25 -9.80
CA LYS A 147 1.66 -13.42 -11.23
C LYS A 147 1.20 -12.15 -11.99
N GLY A 148 2.11 -11.57 -12.78
CA GLY A 148 1.85 -10.35 -13.54
C GLY A 148 2.08 -9.04 -12.78
N TRP A 149 2.50 -9.09 -11.52
CA TRP A 149 2.95 -7.90 -10.77
C TRP A 149 4.45 -7.68 -10.98
N PRO A 150 4.93 -6.42 -10.88
CA PRO A 150 6.36 -6.15 -10.93
C PRO A 150 7.07 -6.83 -9.77
N GLN A 151 8.26 -7.38 -10.02
CA GLN A 151 9.17 -7.77 -8.96
C GLN A 151 9.72 -6.50 -8.31
N MET A 152 9.22 -6.18 -7.11
CA MET A 152 9.56 -4.94 -6.41
C MET A 152 10.78 -5.09 -5.50
N PHE A 153 10.95 -6.27 -4.90
CA PHE A 153 12.03 -6.54 -3.95
C PHE A 153 13.01 -7.54 -4.53
N ASP A 154 14.29 -7.34 -4.21
CA ASP A 154 15.36 -8.30 -4.55
C ASP A 154 15.14 -9.61 -3.78
N ARG A 155 14.75 -9.47 -2.50
CA ARG A 155 14.31 -10.56 -1.65
C ARG A 155 12.99 -10.19 -0.99
N TRP A 156 11.97 -11.03 -1.16
CA TRP A 156 10.66 -10.78 -0.56
C TRP A 156 10.76 -10.65 0.97
N PRO A 157 10.32 -9.53 1.57
CA PRO A 157 10.37 -9.33 3.01
C PRO A 157 9.23 -10.03 3.74
N GLY A 158 9.54 -10.59 4.91
CA GLY A 158 8.58 -11.33 5.74
C GLY A 158 8.17 -12.70 5.18
N ALA A 159 7.20 -13.32 5.85
CA ALA A 159 6.68 -14.65 5.51
C ALA A 159 5.14 -14.69 5.45
N GLN A 160 4.49 -13.53 5.42
CA GLN A 160 3.02 -13.47 5.38
C GLN A 160 2.50 -13.87 4.00
N VAL A 161 1.50 -14.74 3.98
CA VAL A 161 0.83 -15.23 2.78
C VAL A 161 -0.68 -15.24 3.04
N ASP A 162 -1.46 -14.78 2.07
CA ASP A 162 -2.92 -14.91 2.09
C ASP A 162 -3.42 -15.64 0.83
N ASN A 163 -4.74 -15.64 0.61
CA ASN A 163 -5.37 -16.28 -0.55
C ASN A 163 -4.90 -15.74 -1.91
N PHE A 164 -4.23 -14.59 -1.94
CA PHE A 164 -3.66 -13.99 -3.14
C PHE A 164 -2.12 -14.02 -3.13
N GLY A 165 -1.49 -14.83 -2.28
CA GLY A 165 -0.05 -15.03 -2.28
C GLY A 165 0.70 -14.20 -1.23
N PRO A 166 2.04 -14.09 -1.38
CA PRO A 166 2.87 -13.37 -0.43
C PRO A 166 2.50 -11.90 -0.35
N LEU A 167 2.44 -11.39 0.88
CA LEU A 167 2.19 -9.99 1.17
C LEU A 167 3.20 -9.48 2.21
N TRP A 168 3.50 -8.20 2.15
CA TRP A 168 4.30 -7.51 3.15
C TRP A 168 3.67 -6.16 3.47
N ARG A 169 3.72 -5.76 4.74
CA ARG A 169 3.09 -4.55 5.24
C ARG A 169 4.06 -3.69 6.01
N LEU A 170 3.96 -2.39 5.77
CA LEU A 170 4.62 -1.34 6.53
C LEU A 170 3.53 -0.52 7.22
N GLU A 171 3.32 -0.77 8.51
CA GLU A 171 2.30 -0.07 9.32
C GLU A 171 2.96 1.02 10.17
N HIS A 172 2.27 2.16 10.33
CA HIS A 172 2.77 3.29 11.13
C HIS A 172 2.98 2.96 12.61
N ALA A 173 2.31 1.93 13.12
CA ALA A 173 2.39 1.51 14.52
C ALA A 173 3.64 0.67 14.84
N ALA A 174 4.27 0.06 13.84
CA ALA A 174 5.45 -0.78 14.01
C ALA A 174 6.45 -0.67 12.84
N PRO A 175 6.89 0.54 12.46
CA PRO A 175 7.73 0.76 11.29
C PRO A 175 9.12 0.10 11.42
N ALA A 176 9.75 0.16 12.60
CA ALA A 176 11.09 -0.40 12.83
C ALA A 176 11.12 -1.92 12.61
N GLU A 177 10.12 -2.64 13.12
CA GLU A 177 10.00 -4.08 12.94
C GLU A 177 9.86 -4.44 11.45
N ALA A 178 8.98 -3.74 10.73
CA ALA A 178 8.80 -3.96 9.30
C ALA A 178 10.08 -3.68 8.51
N LEU A 179 10.75 -2.56 8.78
CA LEU A 179 12.00 -2.17 8.12
C LEU A 179 13.14 -3.18 8.34
N SER A 180 13.19 -3.81 9.52
CA SER A 180 14.21 -4.84 9.83
C SER A 180 14.13 -6.08 8.93
N GLN A 181 12.98 -6.30 8.27
CA GLN A 181 12.76 -7.41 7.34
C GLN A 181 13.30 -7.14 5.93
N LEU A 182 13.66 -5.89 5.60
CA LEU A 182 14.22 -5.52 4.31
C LEU A 182 15.69 -5.91 4.25
N ALA A 183 16.00 -6.93 3.45
CA ALA A 183 17.34 -7.53 3.44
C ALA A 183 18.37 -6.61 2.77
N THR A 184 18.03 -6.01 1.64
CA THR A 184 19.02 -5.31 0.79
C THR A 184 18.95 -3.79 0.95
N PRO A 185 20.06 -3.06 0.67
CA PRO A 185 20.02 -1.60 0.55
C PRO A 185 19.06 -1.12 -0.55
N HIS A 186 18.91 -1.88 -1.64
CA HIS A 186 18.01 -1.56 -2.74
C HIS A 186 16.54 -1.59 -2.30
N ASP A 187 16.14 -2.60 -1.52
CA ASP A 187 14.78 -2.70 -0.97
C ASP A 187 14.48 -1.54 -0.01
N ARG A 188 15.45 -1.15 0.84
CA ARG A 188 15.32 0.00 1.74
C ARG A 188 15.20 1.32 0.96
N ALA A 189 15.98 1.47 -0.11
CA ALA A 189 15.91 2.62 -1.00
C ALA A 189 14.56 2.73 -1.72
N LEU A 190 13.97 1.61 -2.14
CA LEU A 190 12.62 1.58 -2.71
C LEU A 190 11.59 2.14 -1.72
N ILE A 191 11.61 1.65 -0.48
CA ILE A 191 10.65 2.09 0.54
C ILE A 191 10.81 3.58 0.83
N ALA A 192 12.06 4.06 0.97
CA ALA A 192 12.33 5.48 1.15
C ALA A 192 11.79 6.32 -0.02
N ALA A 193 12.06 5.89 -1.27
CA ALA A 193 11.59 6.58 -2.47
C ALA A 193 10.05 6.61 -2.55
N VAL A 194 9.37 5.50 -2.24
CA VAL A 194 7.90 5.46 -2.22
C VAL A 194 7.33 6.41 -1.18
N LEU A 195 7.90 6.44 0.03
CA LEU A 195 7.41 7.30 1.12
C LEU A 195 7.62 8.78 0.85
N ASP A 196 8.73 9.16 0.21
CA ASP A 196 9.04 10.54 -0.16
C ASP A 196 7.97 11.12 -1.10
N VAL A 197 7.49 10.32 -2.05
CA VAL A 197 6.47 10.75 -3.02
C VAL A 197 5.04 10.45 -2.58
N LEU A 198 4.85 9.68 -1.51
CA LEU A 198 3.55 9.14 -1.12
C LEU A 198 2.46 10.22 -0.95
N PRO A 199 2.69 11.36 -0.26
CA PRO A 199 1.65 12.39 -0.11
C PRO A 199 1.15 12.94 -1.45
N ALA A 200 2.07 13.16 -2.40
CA ALA A 200 1.72 13.67 -3.73
C ALA A 200 1.00 12.61 -4.58
N LEU A 201 1.44 11.35 -4.51
CA LEU A 201 0.73 10.22 -5.13
C LEU A 201 -0.69 10.10 -4.59
N THR A 202 -0.86 10.20 -3.27
CA THR A 202 -2.15 10.12 -2.60
C THR A 202 -3.07 11.26 -3.01
N THR A 203 -2.57 12.49 -3.13
CA THR A 203 -3.34 13.64 -3.64
C THR A 203 -3.89 13.34 -5.04
N ARG A 204 -3.02 12.91 -5.97
CA ARG A 204 -3.42 12.60 -7.35
C ARG A 204 -4.37 11.41 -7.42
N ALA A 205 -4.14 10.36 -6.63
CA ALA A 205 -4.98 9.18 -6.58
C ALA A 205 -6.39 9.49 -6.03
N ALA A 206 -6.47 10.26 -4.94
CA ALA A 206 -7.74 10.66 -4.33
C ALA A 206 -8.56 11.56 -5.26
N GLY A 207 -7.92 12.49 -5.97
CA GLY A 207 -8.57 13.27 -7.03
C GLY A 207 -9.06 12.39 -8.19
N THR A 208 -8.25 11.40 -8.62
CA THR A 208 -8.65 10.42 -9.66
C THR A 208 -9.86 9.57 -9.22
N ALA A 209 -9.96 9.26 -7.93
CA ALA A 209 -11.08 8.56 -7.34
C ALA A 209 -12.36 9.41 -7.24
N GLY A 210 -12.30 10.72 -7.52
CA GLY A 210 -13.42 11.63 -7.42
C GLY A 210 -13.87 11.89 -5.98
N LEU A 211 -12.96 11.82 -5.01
CA LEU A 211 -13.29 12.06 -3.60
C LEU A 211 -13.56 13.53 -3.32
N ALA A 212 -14.40 13.80 -2.32
CA ALA A 212 -14.57 15.14 -1.78
C ALA A 212 -13.24 15.69 -1.25
N GLU A 213 -13.07 17.01 -1.24
CA GLU A 213 -11.81 17.64 -0.86
C GLU A 213 -11.37 17.25 0.56
N GLU A 214 -12.32 17.15 1.49
CA GLU A 214 -12.09 16.73 2.86
C GLU A 214 -11.53 15.30 2.93
N ASP A 215 -12.08 14.39 2.12
CA ASP A 215 -11.62 13.00 2.03
C ASP A 215 -10.23 12.91 1.38
N GLN A 216 -9.97 13.73 0.36
CA GLN A 216 -8.65 13.83 -0.25
C GLN A 216 -7.61 14.28 0.79
N GLN A 217 -7.90 15.36 1.53
CA GLN A 217 -7.03 15.87 2.59
C GLN A 217 -6.80 14.80 3.68
N ALA A 218 -7.85 14.08 4.08
CA ALA A 218 -7.74 13.01 5.07
C ALA A 218 -6.80 11.88 4.58
N TRP A 219 -6.86 11.50 3.30
CA TRP A 219 -5.92 10.54 2.72
C TRP A 219 -4.48 11.05 2.69
N VAL A 220 -4.26 12.32 2.33
CA VAL A 220 -2.92 12.94 2.34
C VAL A 220 -2.34 12.95 3.75
N GLN A 221 -3.13 13.28 4.77
CA GLN A 221 -2.68 13.24 6.17
C GLN A 221 -2.31 11.82 6.63
N ARG A 222 -3.01 10.79 6.16
CA ARG A 222 -2.64 9.38 6.42
C ARG A 222 -1.27 9.06 5.81
N ALA A 223 -1.05 9.42 4.55
CA ALA A 223 0.24 9.25 3.88
C ALA A 223 1.39 9.95 4.63
N GLN A 224 1.19 11.22 5.02
CA GLN A 224 2.18 12.00 5.76
C GLN A 224 2.51 11.39 7.13
N ARG A 225 1.48 10.91 7.85
CA ARG A 225 1.66 10.24 9.15
C ARG A 225 2.52 9.00 9.03
N LEU A 226 2.25 8.17 8.01
CA LEU A 226 3.04 6.98 7.75
C LEU A 226 4.48 7.34 7.40
N ALA A 227 4.70 8.30 6.49
CA ALA A 227 6.04 8.74 6.12
C ALA A 227 6.83 9.28 7.32
N THR A 228 6.19 10.07 8.18
CA THR A 228 6.80 10.62 9.40
C THR A 228 7.20 9.51 10.38
N ALA A 229 6.29 8.57 10.68
CA ALA A 229 6.57 7.46 11.59
C ALA A 229 7.74 6.59 11.11
N VAL A 230 7.84 6.36 9.80
CA VAL A 230 8.95 5.60 9.22
C VAL A 230 10.27 6.40 9.27
N ALA A 231 10.23 7.71 8.98
CA ALA A 231 11.40 8.56 9.09
C ALA A 231 11.94 8.65 10.53
N GLU A 232 11.06 8.65 11.53
CA GLU A 232 11.43 8.56 12.94
C GLU A 232 12.09 7.23 13.28
N ALA A 233 11.53 6.11 12.80
CA ALA A 233 12.10 4.78 13.02
C ALA A 233 13.47 4.56 12.37
N LEU A 234 13.80 5.32 11.32
CA LEU A 234 15.12 5.29 10.69
C LEU A 234 16.18 6.13 11.43
N ARG A 235 15.75 7.01 12.34
CA ARG A 235 16.65 7.88 13.14
C ARG A 235 17.01 7.30 14.51
N GLY A 236 16.16 6.43 15.06
CA GLY A 236 16.36 5.76 16.34
C GLY A 236 17.15 4.47 16.19
#